data_AF-A0A0F7IC61-F1
#
_entry.id   AF-A0A0F7IC61-F1
#
_cell.length_a   1.000
_cell.length_b   1.000
_cell.length_c   1.000
_cell.angle_alpha   90.00
_cell.angle_beta   90.00
_cell.angle_gamma   90.00
#
_symmetry.space_group_name_H-M   'P 1'
#
loop_
_entity.id
_entity.type
_entity.pdbx_description
1 polymer ?
#
loop_
_entity_poly.entity_id
_entity_poly.type
_entity_poly.pdbx_seq_one_letter_code
_entity_poly.pdbx_strand_id
1 'polypeptide(L)' 'MSKEIEQARERYQAAIGGDDHDEFVAAKRELVELTAGRQLTDDEVAYM' A
#
# COMPACT_ATOMS: atom_id res chain seq x y z
N MET A 1 -14.57 3.07 5.20
CA MET A 1 -14.03 3.32 3.84
C MET A 1 -13.19 4.58 3.75
N SER A 2 -13.73 5.81 3.75
CA SER A 2 -12.89 7.01 3.48
C SER A 2 -11.72 7.20 4.45
N LYS A 3 -11.96 7.05 5.76
CA LYS A 3 -10.94 7.22 6.81
C LYS A 3 -9.81 6.17 6.75
N GLU A 4 -10.12 4.95 6.33
CA GLU A 4 -9.14 3.85 6.22
C GLU A 4 -8.25 4.05 4.99
N ILE A 5 -8.83 4.49 3.88
CA ILE A 5 -8.08 4.86 2.67
C ILE A 5 -7.18 6.06 2.93
N GLU A 6 -7.65 7.06 3.68
CA GLU A 6 -6.84 8.22 4.07
C GLU A 6 -5.62 7.81 4.90
N GLN A 7 -5.80 6.96 5.92
CA GLN A 7 -4.68 6.46 6.73
C GLN A 7 -3.69 5.60 5.92
N ALA A 8 -4.18 4.72 5.05
CA ALA A 8 -3.32 3.92 4.18
C ALA A 8 -2.51 4.81 3.22
N ARG A 9 -3.11 5.90 2.74
CA ARG A 9 -2.44 6.89 1.90
C ARG A 9 -1.33 7.63 2.65
N GLU A 10 -1.56 8.03 3.89
CA GLU A 10 -0.54 8.67 4.74
C GLU A 10 0.65 7.73 4.98
N ARG A 11 0.39 6.44 5.27
CA ARG A 11 1.45 5.42 5.42
C ARG A 11 2.24 5.23 4.14
N TYR A 12 1.55 5.08 3.01
CA TYR A 12 2.21 4.96 1.72
C TYR A 12 3.08 6.19 1.41
N GLN A 13 2.59 7.41 1.69
CA GLN A 13 3.37 8.63 1.49
C GLN A 13 4.60 8.70 2.40
N ALA A 14 4.50 8.27 3.66
CA ALA A 14 5.63 8.19 4.56
C ALA A 14 6.68 7.17 4.06
N ALA A 15 6.22 6.02 3.55
CA ALA A 15 7.09 4.95 3.07
C ALA A 15 7.83 5.30 1.76
N ILE A 16 7.28 6.17 0.89
CA ILE A 16 7.98 6.65 -0.32
C ILE A 16 9.32 7.34 0.01
N GLY A 17 9.40 8.02 1.16
CA GLY A 17 10.60 8.71 1.60
C GLY A 17 11.54 7.86 2.46
N GLY A 18 11.18 6.61 2.74
CA GLY A 18 11.99 5.69 3.54
C GLY A 18 13.01 4.91 2.71
N ASP A 19 14.01 4.34 3.39
CA ASP A 19 14.99 3.42 2.80
C ASP A 19 14.52 1.95 2.81
N ASP A 20 13.34 1.66 3.38
CA ASP A 20 12.82 0.30 3.51
C ASP A 20 11.82 -0.02 2.39
N HIS A 21 12.27 -0.84 1.45
CA HIS A 21 11.48 -1.24 0.28
C HIS A 21 10.31 -2.15 0.67
N ASP A 22 10.48 -3.03 1.65
CA ASP A 22 9.42 -3.91 2.13
C ASP A 22 8.27 -3.10 2.77
N GLU A 23 8.60 -2.04 3.54
CA GLU A 23 7.64 -1.10 4.10
C GLU A 23 6.89 -0.34 3.01
N PHE A 24 7.58 0.08 1.94
CA PHE A 24 6.96 0.70 0.77
C PHE A 24 5.96 -0.25 0.08
N VAL A 25 6.38 -1.48 -0.20
CA VAL A 25 5.54 -2.48 -0.88
C VAL A 25 4.33 -2.84 -0.01
N ALA A 26 4.51 -3.01 1.30
CA ALA A 26 3.42 -3.29 2.23
C ALA A 26 2.40 -2.14 2.28
N ALA A 27 2.85 -0.89 2.38
CA ALA A 27 1.98 0.27 2.41
C ALA A 27 1.24 0.50 1.08
N LYS A 28 1.92 0.27 -0.05
CA LYS A 28 1.32 0.33 -1.39
C LYS A 28 0.26 -0.75 -1.58
N ARG A 29 0.54 -1.98 -1.16
CA ARG A 29 -0.41 -3.10 -1.18
C ARG A 29 -1.67 -2.74 -0.40
N GLU A 30 -1.54 -2.32 0.85
CA GLU A 30 -2.68 -1.95 1.71
C GLU A 30 -3.57 -0.88 1.03
N LEU A 31 -2.95 0.18 0.48
CA LEU A 31 -3.68 1.24 -0.20
C LEU A 31 -4.43 0.74 -1.44
N VAL A 32 -3.79 -0.09 -2.28
CA VAL A 32 -4.41 -0.63 -3.49
C VAL A 32 -5.53 -1.59 -3.15
N GLU A 33 -5.37 -2.44 -2.14
CA GLU A 33 -6.41 -3.39 -1.74
C GLU A 33 -7.66 -2.67 -1.20
N LEU A 34 -7.46 -1.64 -0.38
CA LEU A 34 -8.56 -0.81 0.15
C LEU A 34 -9.28 -0.01 -0.94
N THR A 35 -8.56 0.46 -1.96
CA THR A 35 -9.15 1.26 -3.05
C THR A 35 -9.80 0.39 -4.14
N ALA A 36 -9.22 -0.77 -4.44
CA ALA A 36 -9.76 -1.72 -5.41
C ALA A 36 -10.87 -2.61 -4.84
N GLY A 37 -10.99 -2.70 -3.51
CA GLY A 37 -11.96 -3.58 -2.85
C GLY A 37 -11.68 -5.07 -3.06
N ARG A 38 -10.43 -5.43 -3.38
CA ARG A 38 -9.96 -6.81 -3.55
C ARG A 38 -8.55 -6.95 -3.00
N GLN A 39 -8.17 -8.17 -2.64
CA GLN A 39 -6.78 -8.47 -2.31
C GLN A 39 -5.92 -8.58 -3.56
N LEU A 40 -4.66 -8.17 -3.44
CA LEU A 40 -3.64 -8.38 -4.46
C LEU A 40 -3.00 -9.75 -4.27
N THR A 41 -2.66 -10.38 -5.39
CA THR A 41 -1.91 -11.62 -5.41
C THR A 41 -0.42 -11.37 -5.19
N ASP A 42 0.32 -12.38 -4.73
CA ASP A 42 1.77 -12.27 -4.53
C ASP A 42 2.53 -11.93 -5.82
N ASP A 43 2.02 -12.38 -6.97
CA ASP A 43 2.58 -12.04 -8.29
C ASP A 43 2.43 -10.54 -8.57
N GLU A 44 1.24 -9.96 -8.31
CA GLU A 44 1.01 -8.51 -8.45
C GLU A 44 1.87 -7.68 -7.50
N VAL A 45 2.11 -8.18 -6.28
CA VAL A 45 2.97 -7.54 -5.28
C VAL A 45 4.45 -7.61 -5.69
N ALA A 46 4.89 -8.69 -6.34
CA ALA A 46 6.28 -8.86 -6.78
C ALA A 46 6.72 -7.85 -7.87
N TYR A 47 5.78 -7.23 -8.59
CA TYR A 47 6.07 -6.17 -9.57
C TYR A 47 6.02 -4.75 -8.99
N MET A 48 5.82 -4.60 -7.68
CA MET A 48 5.63 -3.29 -7.02
C MET A 48 6.92 -2.59 -6.62
#